data_AF-A0A8C2G0U8-F1
#
_entry.id   AF-A0A8C2G0U8-F1
#
_cell.length_a   1.000
_cell.length_b   1.000
_cell.length_c   1.000
_cell.angle_alpha   90.00
_cell.angle_beta   90.00
_cell.angle_gamma   90.00
#
_symmetry.space_group_name_H-M   'P 1'
#
loop_
_entity.id
_entity.type
_entity.pdbx_description
1 polymer ?
#
loop_
_entity_poly.entity_id
_entity_poly.type
_entity_poly.pdbx_seq_one_letter_code
_entity_poly.pdbx_strand_id
1 'polypeptide(L)'
;MSDTWSHIQAHKKQLDSLRERLQRRRKDTTQLGIEIGGVEGGSARSDSPGPALQSPPQVEVEQPPDPELEKRLLGYLSELSLSLPTDSLAITNQLNTSESAVSHACIQSLLLKFSAQELIEVRQPSITASSSSSSSTLVTSVDHTKLWAMIGSAAQPQRTAIKRKGDDIIHQKRAPGSSPLLQTPSSPPKKSSASLGPASNSHITGSSGVGGDGPEKKGRNSKVQASHLDMEIESLLSQQSTKEQQSKKVSQEILELLNTSSAKEQSIVEKFRSRGRAQVQEFCDHGTKEECVQSGDTPQPCTKLHFRRIINKHTDESLGDCSFLNTCFHMDTCKYVHYEIDSPPEAEGDTLGPQAGATELGLHSTVGDSNVDKLFPSQWICCDIRYLDVSILGKFAVVMADPPWDIHMELPYGTLTDDEMRKLNIPILQDDGFLFLWVTGRAMELGRECLNLWGYERVDEIIWVKTNQLQRIIRTGRTGHWLNHGKEHCLVGVKGNPQGFNRGLDCDVIVAEVRSTSHKPDEIYGMIERLSPGTRKIELFGRPHNVQPNWITLGNQLDGIHLLDPEVVARFKKRYPDGVISKPKNM
;
A
#
# COMPACT_ATOMS: atom_id res chain seq x y z
N MET A 1 -19.60 9.14 -3.84
CA MET A 1 -20.63 8.17 -4.34
C MET A 1 -20.25 7.52 -5.68
N SER A 2 -19.28 8.05 -6.43
CA SER A 2 -18.72 7.42 -7.64
C SER A 2 -18.08 6.06 -7.34
N ASP A 3 -17.26 5.98 -6.30
CA ASP A 3 -16.23 4.93 -6.21
C ASP A 3 -16.83 3.61 -5.72
N THR A 4 -17.84 3.68 -4.85
CA THR A 4 -18.70 2.54 -4.49
C THR A 4 -19.41 1.94 -5.70
N TRP A 5 -19.85 2.77 -6.65
CA TRP A 5 -20.51 2.29 -7.86
C TRP A 5 -19.50 1.66 -8.84
N SER A 6 -18.31 2.25 -8.97
CA SER A 6 -17.19 1.69 -9.73
C SER A 6 -16.74 0.34 -9.17
N HIS A 7 -16.66 0.18 -7.84
CA HIS A 7 -16.36 -1.10 -7.19
C HIS A 7 -17.46 -2.15 -7.45
N ILE A 8 -18.73 -1.77 -7.35
CA ILE A 8 -19.86 -2.68 -7.65
C ILE A 8 -19.84 -3.10 -9.13
N GLN A 9 -19.53 -2.19 -10.06
CA GLN A 9 -19.35 -2.54 -11.47
C GLN A 9 -18.14 -3.44 -11.72
N ALA A 10 -16.99 -3.17 -11.10
CA ALA A 10 -15.80 -4.00 -11.22
C ALA A 10 -16.06 -5.43 -10.71
N HIS A 11 -16.70 -5.56 -9.55
CA HIS A 11 -17.09 -6.84 -8.97
C HIS A 11 -18.13 -7.58 -9.83
N LYS A 12 -19.15 -6.87 -10.37
CA LYS A 12 -20.11 -7.45 -11.31
C LYS A 12 -19.43 -7.95 -12.58
N LYS A 13 -18.50 -7.17 -13.15
CA LYS A 13 -17.70 -7.55 -14.32
C LYS A 13 -16.79 -8.76 -14.05
N GLN A 14 -16.25 -8.88 -12.84
CA GLN A 14 -15.52 -10.08 -12.41
C GLN A 14 -16.43 -11.30 -12.28
N LEU A 15 -17.62 -11.16 -11.67
CA LEU A 15 -18.60 -12.24 -11.55
C LEU A 15 -19.14 -12.70 -12.91
N ASP A 16 -19.41 -11.78 -13.82
CA ASP A 16 -19.86 -12.10 -15.18
C ASP A 16 -18.73 -12.78 -15.99
N SER A 17 -17.48 -12.34 -15.83
CA SER A 17 -16.30 -13.02 -16.41
C SER A 17 -16.08 -14.43 -15.82
N LEU A 18 -16.33 -14.62 -14.52
CA LEU A 18 -16.30 -15.92 -13.85
C LEU A 18 -17.41 -16.84 -14.34
N ARG A 19 -18.64 -16.33 -14.50
CA ARG A 19 -19.75 -17.07 -15.11
C ARG A 19 -19.45 -17.47 -16.54
N GLU A 20 -18.88 -16.57 -17.34
CA GLU A 20 -18.50 -16.86 -18.71
C GLU A 20 -17.39 -17.93 -18.77
N ARG A 21 -16.37 -17.83 -17.92
CA ARG A 21 -15.33 -18.86 -17.78
C ARG A 21 -15.88 -20.22 -17.33
N LEU A 22 -16.84 -20.23 -16.40
CA LEU A 22 -17.52 -21.46 -15.98
C LEU A 22 -18.40 -22.04 -17.09
N GLN A 23 -19.11 -21.21 -17.87
CA GLN A 23 -19.89 -21.65 -19.02
C GLN A 23 -19.00 -22.16 -20.17
N ARG A 24 -17.83 -21.55 -20.40
CA ARG A 24 -16.82 -22.06 -21.33
C ARG A 24 -16.32 -23.43 -20.87
N ARG A 25 -15.81 -23.57 -19.64
CA ARG A 25 -15.41 -24.89 -19.08
C ARG A 25 -16.53 -25.94 -19.14
N ARG A 26 -17.80 -25.54 -18.91
CA ARG A 26 -18.94 -26.45 -18.99
C ARG A 26 -19.22 -26.87 -20.45
N LYS A 27 -19.11 -25.96 -21.42
CA LYS A 27 -19.16 -26.28 -22.86
C LYS A 27 -17.99 -27.15 -23.30
N ASP A 28 -16.77 -26.87 -22.85
CA ASP A 28 -15.57 -27.66 -23.14
C ASP A 28 -15.73 -29.09 -22.57
N THR A 29 -16.33 -29.22 -21.38
CA THR A 29 -16.70 -30.51 -20.77
C THR A 29 -17.79 -31.24 -21.57
N THR A 30 -18.79 -30.53 -22.12
CA THR A 30 -19.81 -31.13 -23.00
C THR A 30 -19.27 -31.45 -24.40
N GLN A 31 -18.22 -30.77 -24.88
CA GLN A 31 -17.53 -31.10 -26.13
C GLN A 31 -16.58 -32.29 -26.01
N LEU A 32 -16.17 -32.66 -24.78
CA LEU A 32 -15.47 -33.91 -24.46
C LEU A 32 -16.45 -35.05 -24.10
N GLY A 33 -17.63 -35.05 -24.73
CA GLY A 33 -18.65 -36.08 -24.54
C GLY A 33 -18.19 -37.45 -25.02
N ILE A 34 -17.77 -38.29 -24.07
CA ILE A 34 -17.57 -39.73 -24.31
C ILE A 34 -18.95 -40.37 -24.50
N GLU A 35 -19.30 -40.72 -25.73
CA GLU A 35 -20.41 -41.61 -26.01
C GLU A 35 -20.06 -43.03 -25.56
N ILE A 36 -20.85 -43.59 -24.63
CA ILE A 36 -20.78 -45.01 -24.27
C ILE A 36 -21.89 -45.74 -25.03
N GLY A 37 -21.51 -46.53 -26.05
CA GLY A 37 -22.44 -47.43 -26.72
C GLY A 37 -21.80 -48.29 -27.82
N GLY A 38 -22.02 -49.61 -27.78
CA GLY A 38 -21.97 -50.45 -28.98
C GLY A 38 -20.71 -51.29 -29.25
N VAL A 39 -20.54 -52.39 -28.50
CA VAL A 39 -20.46 -53.79 -29.01
C VAL A 39 -19.66 -54.13 -30.30
N GLU A 40 -18.79 -55.15 -30.16
CA GLU A 40 -18.22 -56.09 -31.18
C GLU A 40 -17.07 -55.70 -32.14
N GLY A 41 -15.98 -56.48 -32.05
CA GLY A 41 -15.43 -57.20 -33.22
C GLY A 41 -14.03 -56.82 -33.78
N GLY A 42 -13.09 -57.79 -33.78
CA GLY A 42 -12.23 -58.01 -34.96
C GLY A 42 -10.73 -57.64 -34.96
N SER A 43 -9.90 -58.51 -34.37
CA SER A 43 -8.67 -59.12 -34.95
C SER A 43 -7.58 -58.32 -35.75
N ALA A 44 -6.32 -58.58 -35.34
CA ALA A 44 -5.12 -58.89 -36.16
C ALA A 44 -4.02 -57.83 -36.48
N ARG A 45 -2.80 -58.11 -35.93
CA ARG A 45 -1.42 -58.01 -36.53
C ARG A 45 -0.92 -56.62 -37.02
N SER A 46 0.35 -56.22 -36.92
CA SER A 46 1.54 -56.53 -36.07
C SER A 46 2.46 -55.27 -36.10
N ASP A 47 3.70 -55.14 -35.60
CA ASP A 47 4.74 -56.11 -35.17
C ASP A 47 5.74 -55.51 -34.13
N SER A 48 6.98 -56.01 -34.10
CA SER A 48 8.07 -55.87 -33.11
C SER A 48 9.17 -54.86 -33.51
N PRO A 49 10.27 -54.66 -32.73
CA PRO A 49 10.42 -54.53 -31.27
C PRO A 49 11.14 -53.20 -30.86
N GLY A 50 11.08 -52.79 -29.59
CA GLY A 50 11.75 -51.57 -29.09
C GLY A 50 13.09 -51.80 -28.38
N PRO A 51 13.65 -50.74 -27.75
CA PRO A 51 14.39 -50.92 -26.50
C PRO A 51 13.84 -50.07 -25.33
N ALA A 52 13.60 -50.76 -24.21
CA ALA A 52 13.54 -50.28 -22.82
C ALA A 52 13.15 -48.80 -22.55
N LEU A 53 11.84 -48.54 -22.44
CA LEU A 53 11.35 -47.41 -21.63
C LEU A 53 11.57 -47.71 -20.14
N GLN A 54 12.27 -46.82 -19.43
CA GLN A 54 12.08 -46.72 -17.99
C GLN A 54 10.67 -46.17 -17.74
N SER A 55 9.90 -46.89 -16.93
CA SER A 55 8.53 -46.50 -16.55
C SER A 55 8.55 -45.15 -15.83
N PRO A 56 7.75 -44.15 -16.25
CA PRO A 56 7.52 -42.97 -15.41
C PRO A 56 6.89 -43.42 -14.08
N PRO A 57 7.18 -42.73 -12.95
CA PRO A 57 6.59 -43.08 -11.67
C PRO A 57 5.07 -42.98 -11.75
N GLN A 58 4.37 -43.94 -11.13
CA GLN A 58 2.93 -43.91 -11.03
C GLN A 58 2.52 -42.63 -10.30
N VAL A 59 1.75 -41.78 -10.97
CA VAL A 59 1.08 -40.66 -10.30
C VAL A 59 -0.03 -41.28 -9.45
N GLU A 60 0.20 -41.38 -8.15
CA GLU A 60 -0.87 -41.67 -7.20
C GLU A 60 -1.95 -40.59 -7.36
N VAL A 61 -3.16 -41.04 -7.71
CA VAL A 61 -4.32 -40.17 -7.75
C VAL A 61 -4.67 -39.85 -6.30
N GLU A 62 -4.33 -38.64 -5.83
CA GLU A 62 -4.74 -38.16 -4.51
C GLU A 62 -6.26 -38.30 -4.37
N GLN A 63 -6.69 -39.25 -3.52
CA GLN A 63 -8.06 -39.30 -3.05
C GLN A 63 -8.30 -38.07 -2.14
N PRO A 64 -9.49 -37.46 -2.19
CA PRO A 64 -9.82 -36.36 -1.28
C PRO A 64 -9.67 -36.83 0.17
N PRO A 65 -9.04 -36.04 1.06
CA PRO A 65 -8.77 -36.45 2.43
C PRO A 65 -10.08 -36.71 3.20
N ASP A 66 -10.06 -37.71 4.08
CA ASP A 66 -11.20 -38.08 4.90
C ASP A 66 -11.64 -36.87 5.78
N PRO A 67 -12.88 -36.36 5.64
CA PRO A 67 -13.35 -35.22 6.40
C PRO A 67 -13.42 -35.48 7.91
N GLU A 68 -13.53 -36.74 8.34
CA GLU A 68 -13.50 -37.10 9.76
C GLU A 68 -12.08 -36.99 10.33
N LEU A 69 -11.05 -37.33 9.55
CA LEU A 69 -9.66 -37.13 9.94
C LEU A 69 -9.30 -35.64 10.02
N GLU A 70 -9.75 -34.85 9.05
CA GLU A 70 -9.55 -33.39 9.04
C GLU A 70 -10.12 -32.75 10.32
N LYS A 71 -11.33 -33.16 10.74
CA LYS A 71 -11.97 -32.71 11.98
C LYS A 71 -11.19 -33.11 13.23
N ARG A 72 -10.65 -34.33 13.31
CA ARG A 72 -9.85 -34.80 14.46
C ARG A 72 -8.53 -34.04 14.61
N LEU A 73 -7.84 -33.79 13.49
CA LEU A 73 -6.60 -33.00 13.49
C LEU A 73 -6.85 -31.53 13.90
N LEU A 74 -7.93 -30.91 13.41
CA LEU A 74 -8.35 -29.58 13.87
C LEU A 74 -8.64 -29.57 15.38
N GLY A 75 -9.35 -30.58 15.88
CA GLY A 75 -9.65 -30.75 17.30
C GLY A 75 -8.38 -30.79 18.15
N TYR A 76 -7.44 -31.69 17.82
CA TYR A 76 -6.16 -31.84 18.52
C TYR A 76 -5.32 -30.56 18.50
N LEU A 77 -5.20 -29.90 17.34
CA LEU A 77 -4.47 -28.62 17.23
C LEU A 77 -5.16 -27.49 18.01
N SER A 78 -6.46 -27.57 18.25
CA SER A 78 -7.20 -26.54 19.00
C SER A 78 -7.04 -26.60 20.52
N GLU A 79 -6.40 -27.65 21.06
CA GLU A 79 -6.16 -27.81 22.49
C GLU A 79 -5.16 -26.80 23.04
N LEU A 80 -5.60 -25.97 23.99
CA LEU A 80 -4.75 -24.96 24.66
C LEU A 80 -3.63 -25.55 25.52
N SER A 81 -3.60 -26.87 25.70
CA SER A 81 -2.56 -27.63 26.40
C SER A 81 -1.46 -28.17 25.50
N LEU A 82 -1.54 -27.98 24.18
CA LEU A 82 -0.56 -28.51 23.23
C LEU A 82 0.81 -27.82 23.40
N SER A 83 1.84 -28.60 23.70
CA SER A 83 3.21 -28.10 23.87
C SER A 83 3.88 -27.89 22.51
N LEU A 84 3.82 -26.67 21.99
CA LEU A 84 4.52 -26.26 20.78
C LEU A 84 6.01 -25.95 21.06
N PRO A 85 6.93 -26.24 20.13
CA PRO A 85 6.68 -26.85 18.82
C PRO A 85 6.44 -28.37 18.89
N THR A 86 5.58 -28.90 18.03
CA THR A 86 5.25 -30.34 17.97
C THR A 86 5.50 -30.90 16.56
N ASP A 87 6.10 -32.08 16.44
CA ASP A 87 6.40 -32.70 15.14
C ASP A 87 5.25 -33.57 14.60
N SER A 88 5.22 -33.75 13.27
CA SER A 88 4.13 -34.49 12.61
C SER A 88 4.12 -36.00 12.89
N LEU A 89 5.21 -36.61 13.37
CA LEU A 89 5.23 -38.02 13.80
C LEU A 89 4.56 -38.17 15.17
N ALA A 90 4.83 -37.27 16.10
CA ALA A 90 4.16 -37.20 17.40
C ALA A 90 2.65 -36.97 17.24
N ILE A 91 2.24 -36.03 16.36
CA ILE A 91 0.83 -35.80 16.02
C ILE A 91 0.19 -37.07 15.43
N THR A 92 0.88 -37.74 14.49
CA THR A 92 0.39 -38.99 13.89
C THR A 92 0.21 -40.09 14.95
N ASN A 93 1.16 -40.24 15.88
CA ASN A 93 1.10 -41.23 16.95
C ASN A 93 0.00 -40.95 17.98
N GLN A 94 -0.34 -39.68 18.25
CA GLN A 94 -1.44 -39.30 19.14
C GLN A 94 -2.83 -39.47 18.49
N LEU A 95 -2.93 -39.27 17.16
CA LEU A 95 -4.19 -39.45 16.42
C LEU A 95 -4.45 -40.91 16.01
N ASN A 96 -3.41 -41.75 16.01
CA ASN A 96 -3.54 -43.19 15.78
C ASN A 96 -4.24 -43.87 16.97
N THR A 97 -5.42 -44.41 16.73
CA THR A 97 -6.21 -45.17 17.72
C THR A 97 -6.44 -46.59 17.22
N SER A 98 -6.79 -47.52 18.12
CA SER A 98 -6.98 -48.94 17.79
C SER A 98 -8.08 -49.22 16.75
N GLU A 99 -8.93 -48.23 16.44
CA GLU A 99 -10.02 -48.33 15.47
C GLU A 99 -9.78 -47.51 14.18
N SER A 100 -8.71 -46.71 14.11
CA SER A 100 -8.42 -45.86 12.95
C SER A 100 -6.92 -45.59 12.84
N ALA A 101 -6.27 -46.29 11.91
CA ALA A 101 -4.86 -46.12 11.58
C ALA A 101 -4.70 -45.09 10.45
N VAL A 102 -3.93 -44.03 10.72
CA VAL A 102 -3.70 -42.90 9.83
C VAL A 102 -2.26 -42.92 9.33
N SER A 103 -2.06 -42.68 8.04
CA SER A 103 -0.71 -42.56 7.48
C SER A 103 -0.09 -41.19 7.79
N HIS A 104 1.20 -41.19 8.12
CA HIS A 104 1.99 -39.97 8.38
C HIS A 104 1.92 -38.98 7.20
N ALA A 105 1.92 -39.48 5.96
CA ALA A 105 1.76 -38.68 4.74
C ALA A 105 0.41 -37.94 4.68
N CYS A 106 -0.68 -38.52 5.16
CA CYS A 106 -1.99 -37.87 5.16
C CYS A 106 -2.04 -36.71 6.19
N ILE A 107 -1.49 -36.92 7.39
CA ILE A 107 -1.30 -35.86 8.39
C ILE A 107 -0.41 -34.74 7.82
N GLN A 108 0.67 -35.08 7.13
CA GLN A 108 1.57 -34.10 6.53
C GLN A 108 0.87 -33.25 5.44
N SER A 109 0.05 -33.87 4.58
CA SER A 109 -0.77 -33.14 3.59
C SER A 109 -1.79 -32.21 4.26
N LEU A 110 -2.48 -32.67 5.31
CA LEU A 110 -3.43 -31.82 6.06
C LEU A 110 -2.75 -30.68 6.83
N LEU A 111 -1.56 -30.89 7.41
CA LEU A 111 -0.80 -29.80 8.05
C LEU A 111 -0.35 -28.75 7.03
N LEU A 112 0.02 -29.15 5.82
CA LEU A 112 0.32 -28.21 4.73
C LEU A 112 -0.94 -27.47 4.25
N LYS A 113 -2.09 -28.15 4.15
CA LYS A 113 -3.39 -27.54 3.86
C LYS A 113 -3.76 -26.48 4.90
N PHE A 114 -3.61 -26.77 6.19
CA PHE A 114 -3.91 -25.82 7.28
C PHE A 114 -2.92 -24.66 7.36
N SER A 115 -1.65 -24.88 7.01
CA SER A 115 -0.68 -23.78 6.89
C SER A 115 -0.98 -22.88 5.70
N ALA A 116 -1.38 -23.44 4.55
CA ALA A 116 -1.86 -22.67 3.39
C ALA A 116 -3.18 -21.92 3.65
N GLN A 117 -3.95 -22.32 4.68
CA GLN A 117 -5.13 -21.61 5.18
C GLN A 117 -4.80 -20.64 6.33
N GLU A 118 -3.52 -20.43 6.65
CA GLU A 118 -3.02 -19.59 7.75
C GLU A 118 -3.59 -19.96 9.15
N LEU A 119 -3.96 -21.23 9.36
CA LEU A 119 -4.44 -21.73 10.65
C LEU A 119 -3.29 -22.09 11.60
N ILE A 120 -2.14 -22.51 11.03
CA ILE A 120 -0.92 -22.91 11.73
C ILE A 120 0.32 -22.46 10.96
N GLU A 121 1.42 -22.23 11.66
CA GLU A 121 2.74 -22.11 11.03
C GLU A 121 3.47 -23.46 11.10
N VAL A 122 4.09 -23.84 9.99
CA VAL A 122 4.90 -25.06 9.91
C VAL A 122 6.30 -24.78 9.39
N ARG A 123 7.28 -25.43 9.99
CA ARG A 123 8.68 -25.44 9.56
C ARG A 123 9.04 -26.82 9.02
N GLN A 124 9.35 -26.88 7.73
CA GLN A 124 9.97 -28.07 7.15
C GLN A 124 11.49 -28.04 7.42
N PRO A 125 12.11 -29.15 7.87
CA PRO A 125 13.56 -29.24 7.97
C PRO A 125 14.20 -29.25 6.57
N SER A 126 15.22 -28.42 6.38
CA SER A 126 15.97 -28.31 5.13
C SER A 126 16.69 -29.62 4.79
N ILE A 127 16.42 -30.19 3.61
CA ILE A 127 16.97 -31.48 3.17
C ILE A 127 18.47 -31.32 2.86
N THR A 128 19.32 -31.82 3.76
CA THR A 128 20.70 -32.21 3.45
C THR A 128 20.74 -33.74 3.35
N ALA A 129 21.46 -34.25 2.35
CA ALA A 129 21.30 -35.64 1.90
C ALA A 129 21.77 -36.71 2.91
N SER A 130 21.27 -37.93 2.72
CA SER A 130 21.68 -39.21 3.36
C SER A 130 21.06 -39.59 4.72
N SER A 131 19.76 -39.87 4.75
CA SER A 131 19.21 -41.12 5.34
C SER A 131 17.70 -41.25 5.07
N SER A 132 17.22 -42.48 4.95
CA SER A 132 15.84 -42.81 4.56
C SER A 132 14.86 -42.78 5.74
N SER A 133 14.78 -41.65 6.44
CA SER A 133 13.78 -41.40 7.49
C SER A 133 12.82 -40.29 7.05
N SER A 134 11.51 -40.53 7.21
CA SER A 134 10.42 -39.64 6.81
C SER A 134 10.61 -38.20 7.31
N SER A 135 10.43 -37.23 6.41
CA SER A 135 10.58 -35.80 6.70
C SER A 135 9.44 -35.28 7.57
N SER A 136 9.63 -35.30 8.89
CA SER A 136 8.67 -34.74 9.84
C SER A 136 8.55 -33.22 9.69
N THR A 137 7.33 -32.74 9.46
CA THR A 137 6.99 -31.31 9.49
C THR A 137 6.81 -30.86 10.95
N LEU A 138 7.40 -29.73 11.34
CA LEU A 138 7.28 -29.20 12.70
C LEU A 138 6.23 -28.08 12.75
N VAL A 139 5.21 -28.21 13.60
CA VAL A 139 4.23 -27.14 13.86
C VAL A 139 4.84 -26.18 14.90
N THR A 140 4.98 -24.90 14.56
CA THR A 140 5.66 -23.90 15.39
C THR A 140 4.73 -22.96 16.11
N SER A 141 3.61 -22.58 15.48
CA SER A 141 2.57 -21.75 16.09
C SER A 141 1.19 -22.15 15.55
N VAL A 142 0.14 -21.77 16.29
CA VAL A 142 -1.24 -22.22 16.08
C VAL A 142 -2.20 -21.06 16.36
N ASP A 143 -3.03 -20.67 15.39
CA ASP A 143 -4.07 -19.66 15.59
C ASP A 143 -5.36 -20.33 16.08
N HIS A 144 -5.49 -20.43 17.40
CA HIS A 144 -6.69 -20.97 18.05
C HIS A 144 -7.98 -20.20 17.70
N THR A 145 -7.90 -18.92 17.32
CA THR A 145 -9.08 -18.12 16.95
C THR A 145 -9.62 -18.59 15.60
N LYS A 146 -8.74 -18.74 14.59
CA LYS A 146 -9.11 -19.26 13.28
C LYS A 146 -9.51 -20.74 13.35
N LEU A 147 -8.80 -21.56 14.13
CA LEU A 147 -9.15 -22.98 14.32
C LEU A 147 -10.51 -23.18 14.99
N TRP A 148 -10.85 -22.43 16.04
CA TRP A 148 -12.17 -22.52 16.66
C TRP A 148 -13.28 -22.04 15.73
N ALA A 149 -13.02 -21.09 14.82
CA ALA A 149 -13.97 -20.71 13.77
C ALA A 149 -14.23 -21.85 12.77
N MET A 150 -13.18 -22.62 12.41
CA MET A 150 -13.30 -23.80 11.55
C MET A 150 -14.07 -24.95 12.23
N ILE A 151 -13.77 -25.23 13.50
CA ILE A 151 -14.46 -26.26 14.30
C ILE A 151 -15.93 -25.86 14.59
N GLY A 152 -16.18 -24.58 14.83
CA GLY A 152 -17.48 -24.03 15.23
C GLY A 152 -18.62 -24.18 14.21
N SER A 153 -18.34 -24.62 12.98
CA SER A 153 -19.37 -24.98 11.99
C SER A 153 -20.00 -26.37 12.22
N ALA A 154 -19.51 -27.17 13.18
CA ALA A 154 -20.04 -28.51 13.45
C ALA A 154 -20.13 -28.87 14.96
N ALA A 155 -21.27 -28.51 15.56
CA ALA A 155 -21.78 -28.86 16.90
C ALA A 155 -21.25 -28.08 18.12
N GLN A 156 -22.19 -27.48 18.88
CA GLN A 156 -22.01 -27.09 20.29
C GLN A 156 -22.26 -28.31 21.20
N PRO A 157 -21.63 -28.38 22.39
CA PRO A 157 -22.42 -28.02 23.58
C PRO A 157 -21.66 -27.33 24.74
N GLN A 158 -22.43 -26.45 25.41
CA GLN A 158 -22.44 -26.07 26.83
C GLN A 158 -21.17 -25.66 27.62
N ARG A 159 -21.35 -24.53 28.32
CA ARG A 159 -20.48 -23.97 29.35
C ARG A 159 -20.53 -24.76 30.66
N THR A 160 -19.40 -24.83 31.36
CA THR A 160 -19.37 -24.77 32.83
C THR A 160 -18.25 -23.84 33.30
N ALA A 161 -18.55 -22.88 34.17
CA ALA A 161 -17.57 -21.96 34.75
C ALA A 161 -17.62 -22.04 36.27
N ILE A 162 -16.49 -22.39 36.91
CA ILE A 162 -16.34 -22.44 38.36
C ILE A 162 -15.73 -21.12 38.83
N LYS A 163 -16.41 -20.42 39.74
CA LYS A 163 -15.97 -19.15 40.35
C LYS A 163 -14.88 -19.37 41.38
N ARG A 164 -13.99 -18.37 41.55
CA ARG A 164 -13.33 -18.08 42.84
C ARG A 164 -13.69 -16.67 43.33
N LYS A 165 -14.02 -16.61 44.63
CA LYS A 165 -14.16 -15.44 45.53
C LYS A 165 -12.79 -14.77 45.73
N GLY A 166 -12.61 -13.53 46.20
CA GLY A 166 -13.45 -12.47 46.81
C GLY A 166 -12.47 -11.33 47.25
N ASP A 167 -12.81 -10.19 47.85
CA ASP A 167 -14.07 -9.54 48.22
C ASP A 167 -13.83 -8.01 48.35
N ASP A 168 -14.85 -7.20 47.99
CA ASP A 168 -15.26 -5.87 48.52
C ASP A 168 -14.28 -4.64 48.53
N ILE A 169 -14.71 -3.36 48.46
CA ILE A 169 -15.92 -2.68 48.98
C ILE A 169 -16.46 -1.57 48.01
N ILE A 170 -17.72 -1.74 47.54
CA ILE A 170 -18.89 -0.78 47.59
C ILE A 170 -18.69 0.71 47.11
N HIS A 171 -19.49 1.32 46.20
CA HIS A 171 -20.97 1.46 46.19
C HIS A 171 -21.60 1.84 44.81
N GLN A 172 -22.85 1.36 44.57
CA GLN A 172 -23.94 1.91 43.72
C GLN A 172 -23.75 2.02 42.18
N LYS A 173 -24.32 1.09 41.39
CA LYS A 173 -25.68 1.13 40.77
C LYS A 173 -25.82 2.24 39.70
N ARG A 174 -26.21 1.99 38.43
CA ARG A 174 -27.03 0.89 37.86
C ARG A 174 -26.75 0.73 36.34
N ALA A 175 -26.70 -0.50 35.83
CA ALA A 175 -26.57 -0.86 34.40
C ALA A 175 -27.99 -1.10 33.76
N PRO A 176 -28.18 -1.65 32.52
CA PRO A 176 -27.20 -2.11 31.50
C PRO A 176 -27.55 -1.82 30.01
N GLY A 177 -26.68 -2.27 29.09
CA GLY A 177 -27.01 -2.65 27.70
C GLY A 177 -26.51 -1.67 26.62
N SER A 178 -25.34 -1.82 26.01
CA SER A 178 -24.88 -2.86 25.06
C SER A 178 -25.45 -2.74 23.64
N SER A 179 -24.56 -2.45 22.68
CA SER A 179 -24.77 -2.48 21.22
C SER A 179 -25.35 -3.81 20.71
N PRO A 180 -25.90 -3.87 19.48
CA PRO A 180 -25.02 -4.35 18.39
C PRO A 180 -25.33 -3.87 16.94
N LEU A 181 -24.27 -3.94 16.12
CA LEU A 181 -24.20 -4.44 14.72
C LEU A 181 -25.16 -3.91 13.62
N LEU A 182 -24.53 -3.26 12.63
CA LEU A 182 -24.52 -3.67 11.21
C LEU A 182 -25.84 -4.12 10.55
N GLN A 183 -26.40 -3.30 9.64
CA GLN A 183 -26.32 -3.51 8.17
C GLN A 183 -27.02 -2.40 7.35
N THR A 184 -26.89 -2.48 6.02
CA THR A 184 -27.31 -1.51 4.99
C THR A 184 -28.54 -2.02 4.22
N PRO A 185 -29.28 -1.16 3.48
CA PRO A 185 -28.98 -1.07 2.03
C PRO A 185 -29.33 0.26 1.32
N SER A 186 -28.89 0.37 0.07
CA SER A 186 -29.53 1.08 -1.06
C SER A 186 -29.97 2.56 -0.97
N SER A 187 -29.46 3.34 -1.92
CA SER A 187 -29.95 4.63 -2.44
C SER A 187 -30.20 4.47 -3.96
N PRO A 188 -30.60 5.49 -4.76
CA PRO A 188 -31.36 6.74 -4.54
C PRO A 188 -32.61 6.83 -5.51
N PRO A 189 -33.30 7.98 -5.70
CA PRO A 189 -32.86 8.89 -6.79
C PRO A 189 -33.15 10.41 -6.64
N LYS A 190 -32.21 11.19 -7.19
CA LYS A 190 -32.35 12.39 -8.07
C LYS A 190 -33.45 13.47 -7.85
N LYS A 191 -32.96 14.67 -7.52
CA LYS A 191 -33.12 15.95 -8.28
C LYS A 191 -34.48 16.34 -8.89
N SER A 192 -35.11 17.36 -8.31
CA SER A 192 -35.71 18.53 -9.01
C SER A 192 -36.01 19.64 -7.98
N SER A 193 -35.21 20.71 -7.95
CA SER A 193 -35.55 22.02 -8.53
C SER A 193 -36.76 22.71 -7.88
N ALA A 194 -36.51 23.51 -6.84
CA ALA A 194 -37.43 24.52 -6.38
C ALA A 194 -37.22 25.82 -7.18
N SER A 195 -38.25 26.26 -7.91
CA SER A 195 -38.39 27.65 -8.33
C SER A 195 -39.80 28.11 -7.95
N LEU A 196 -39.86 29.16 -7.11
CA LEU A 196 -41.09 29.68 -6.53
C LEU A 196 -41.76 30.69 -7.48
N GLY A 197 -43.08 30.66 -7.51
CA GLY A 197 -43.93 31.62 -8.21
C GLY A 197 -45.26 30.97 -8.59
N PRO A 198 -46.36 31.36 -7.93
CA PRO A 198 -47.34 32.10 -8.72
C PRO A 198 -47.92 33.31 -7.97
N ALA A 199 -48.30 34.32 -8.76
CA ALA A 199 -49.15 35.41 -8.30
C ALA A 199 -50.63 35.02 -8.40
N SER A 200 -51.40 35.57 -7.46
CA SER A 200 -52.85 35.69 -7.37
C SER A 200 -53.66 35.66 -8.68
N ASN A 201 -54.77 34.90 -8.72
CA ASN A 201 -56.08 35.54 -8.58
C ASN A 201 -57.29 34.58 -8.35
N SER A 202 -57.98 34.85 -7.25
CA SER A 202 -59.44 35.00 -7.09
C SER A 202 -60.47 34.31 -8.02
N HIS A 203 -61.35 33.57 -7.33
CA HIS A 203 -62.82 33.61 -7.41
C HIS A 203 -63.65 32.83 -8.44
N ILE A 204 -64.60 32.12 -7.83
CA ILE A 204 -65.68 31.26 -8.33
C ILE A 204 -66.85 32.07 -8.93
N THR A 205 -67.32 31.65 -10.12
CA THR A 205 -68.73 31.55 -10.60
C THR A 205 -68.70 30.79 -11.94
N GLY A 206 -69.65 29.97 -12.39
CA GLY A 206 -70.91 29.48 -11.82
C GLY A 206 -71.87 29.04 -12.95
N SER A 207 -72.36 27.79 -12.91
CA SER A 207 -73.49 27.22 -13.71
C SER A 207 -73.48 27.31 -15.26
N SER A 208 -73.60 26.16 -15.95
CA SER A 208 -74.75 25.78 -16.82
C SER A 208 -74.51 24.42 -17.49
N GLY A 209 -75.58 23.67 -17.79
CA GLY A 209 -75.52 22.24 -18.19
C GLY A 209 -75.70 21.93 -19.68
N VAL A 210 -76.35 20.80 -19.96
CA VAL A 210 -76.41 20.05 -21.25
C VAL A 210 -75.10 19.28 -21.52
N GLY A 211 -75.07 17.99 -21.89
CA GLY A 211 -76.12 16.97 -22.07
C GLY A 211 -75.59 15.84 -22.98
N GLY A 212 -75.93 14.58 -22.72
CA GLY A 212 -75.49 13.46 -23.58
C GLY A 212 -75.50 12.10 -22.86
N ASP A 213 -76.35 11.19 -23.33
CA ASP A 213 -76.47 9.81 -22.85
C ASP A 213 -75.64 8.84 -23.73
N GLY A 214 -75.17 7.72 -23.16
CA GLY A 214 -74.30 6.76 -23.84
C GLY A 214 -73.82 5.62 -22.93
N PRO A 215 -74.22 4.35 -23.17
CA PRO A 215 -74.08 3.29 -22.16
C PRO A 215 -72.78 2.48 -22.29
N GLU A 216 -71.98 2.42 -21.20
CA GLU A 216 -70.84 1.50 -21.10
C GLU A 216 -71.20 0.16 -20.41
N LYS A 217 -70.58 -0.91 -20.93
CA LYS A 217 -70.88 -2.30 -20.56
C LYS A 217 -70.24 -2.67 -19.22
N LYS A 218 -71.01 -3.34 -18.35
CA LYS A 218 -70.46 -4.05 -17.17
C LYS A 218 -69.49 -5.17 -17.60
N GLY A 219 -68.20 -4.90 -17.51
CA GLY A 219 -67.11 -5.88 -17.59
C GLY A 219 -66.51 -6.15 -16.20
N ARG A 220 -66.45 -7.43 -15.78
CA ARG A 220 -65.84 -7.86 -14.51
C ARG A 220 -64.41 -7.33 -14.38
N ASN A 221 -64.08 -6.68 -13.26
CA ASN A 221 -62.71 -6.34 -12.92
C ASN A 221 -62.35 -6.77 -11.49
N SER A 222 -61.97 -8.05 -11.34
CA SER A 222 -61.57 -8.67 -10.05
C SER A 222 -60.15 -9.23 -10.10
N LYS A 223 -59.28 -8.67 -10.93
CA LYS A 223 -57.92 -9.19 -11.18
C LYS A 223 -56.80 -8.13 -11.14
N VAL A 224 -57.12 -6.87 -10.86
CA VAL A 224 -56.18 -5.73 -10.84
C VAL A 224 -55.77 -5.33 -9.41
N GLN A 225 -56.54 -5.70 -8.38
CA GLN A 225 -56.24 -5.35 -6.99
C GLN A 225 -55.02 -6.08 -6.40
N ALA A 226 -54.72 -7.30 -6.85
CA ALA A 226 -53.57 -8.06 -6.35
C ALA A 226 -52.25 -7.34 -6.64
N SER A 227 -52.01 -6.95 -7.90
CA SER A 227 -50.75 -6.30 -8.29
C SER A 227 -50.49 -4.95 -7.61
N HIS A 228 -51.54 -4.20 -7.24
CA HIS A 228 -51.35 -2.95 -6.48
C HIS A 228 -50.94 -3.25 -5.04
N LEU A 229 -51.60 -4.20 -4.39
CA LEU A 229 -51.27 -4.63 -3.03
C LEU A 229 -49.87 -5.26 -2.97
N ASP A 230 -49.51 -6.08 -3.95
CA ASP A 230 -48.18 -6.69 -4.03
C ASP A 230 -47.07 -5.62 -4.18
N MET A 231 -47.27 -4.60 -5.04
CA MET A 231 -46.34 -3.46 -5.17
C MET A 231 -46.28 -2.59 -3.90
N GLU A 232 -47.40 -2.41 -3.20
CA GLU A 232 -47.47 -1.68 -1.93
C GLU A 232 -46.78 -2.46 -0.79
N ILE A 233 -46.93 -3.78 -0.76
CA ILE A 233 -46.24 -4.68 0.17
C ILE A 233 -44.73 -4.70 -0.12
N GLU A 234 -44.30 -4.81 -1.38
CA GLU A 234 -42.87 -4.69 -1.74
C GLU A 234 -42.30 -3.30 -1.38
N SER A 235 -43.08 -2.23 -1.53
CA SER A 235 -42.70 -0.88 -1.10
C SER A 235 -42.56 -0.77 0.42
N LEU A 236 -43.45 -1.40 1.20
CA LEU A 236 -43.38 -1.42 2.66
C LEU A 236 -42.26 -2.33 3.19
N LEU A 237 -41.95 -3.43 2.50
CA LEU A 237 -40.86 -4.35 2.84
C LEU A 237 -39.47 -3.82 2.44
N SER A 238 -39.39 -2.92 1.46
CA SER A 238 -38.14 -2.25 1.06
C SER A 238 -37.87 -0.93 1.78
N GLN A 239 -38.84 -0.40 2.54
CA GLN A 239 -38.65 0.74 3.42
C GLN A 239 -37.80 0.35 4.64
N GLN A 240 -36.63 0.97 4.77
CA GLN A 240 -35.80 0.80 5.96
C GLN A 240 -36.54 1.24 7.23
N SER A 241 -36.49 0.40 8.26
CA SER A 241 -37.03 0.72 9.58
C SER A 241 -36.37 1.98 10.16
N THR A 242 -37.11 2.74 10.96
CA THR A 242 -36.58 3.90 11.71
C THR A 242 -35.34 3.53 12.53
N LYS A 243 -35.31 2.33 13.12
CA LYS A 243 -34.15 1.78 13.85
C LYS A 243 -32.92 1.59 12.93
N GLU A 244 -33.15 1.15 11.71
CA GLU A 244 -32.10 0.86 10.72
C GLU A 244 -31.52 2.16 10.12
N GLN A 245 -32.38 3.14 9.85
CA GLN A 245 -31.97 4.50 9.48
C GLN A 245 -31.14 5.16 10.61
N GLN A 246 -31.57 5.02 11.87
CA GLN A 246 -30.82 5.53 13.01
C GLN A 246 -29.48 4.81 13.19
N SER A 247 -29.44 3.48 13.02
CA SER A 247 -28.18 2.71 13.05
C SER A 247 -27.22 3.15 11.95
N LYS A 248 -27.71 3.42 10.72
CA LYS A 248 -26.89 3.96 9.63
C LYS A 248 -26.36 5.35 9.96
N LYS A 249 -27.20 6.24 10.51
CA LYS A 249 -26.79 7.60 10.86
C LYS A 249 -25.67 7.57 11.91
N VAL A 250 -25.82 6.76 12.95
CA VAL A 250 -24.76 6.54 13.96
C VAL A 250 -23.51 5.93 13.34
N SER A 251 -23.62 4.95 12.42
CA SER A 251 -22.45 4.41 11.72
C SER A 251 -21.75 5.43 10.82
N GLN A 252 -22.49 6.35 10.19
CA GLN A 252 -21.91 7.45 9.41
C GLN A 252 -21.21 8.48 10.31
N GLU A 253 -21.84 8.86 11.43
CA GLU A 253 -21.28 9.76 12.43
C GLU A 253 -20.00 9.19 13.07
N ILE A 254 -19.97 7.88 13.35
CA ILE A 254 -18.75 7.18 13.80
C ILE A 254 -17.68 7.18 12.70
N LEU A 255 -18.03 6.91 11.44
CA LEU A 255 -17.08 6.91 10.32
C LEU A 255 -16.53 8.32 10.04
N GLU A 256 -17.36 9.35 10.22
CA GLU A 256 -16.97 10.75 10.14
C GLU A 256 -15.99 11.08 11.27
N LEU A 257 -16.32 10.77 12.52
CA LEU A 257 -15.45 10.97 13.69
C LEU A 257 -14.12 10.20 13.61
N LEU A 258 -14.09 9.03 12.98
CA LEU A 258 -12.86 8.24 12.75
C LEU A 258 -11.99 8.82 11.62
N ASN A 259 -12.58 9.52 10.66
CA ASN A 259 -11.87 10.14 9.54
C ASN A 259 -11.53 11.62 9.77
N THR A 260 -12.20 12.30 10.70
CA THR A 260 -11.82 13.65 11.12
C THR A 260 -10.52 13.59 11.91
N SER A 261 -9.48 14.26 11.40
CA SER A 261 -8.24 14.45 12.14
C SER A 261 -8.50 15.16 13.46
N SER A 262 -7.88 14.67 14.53
CA SER A 262 -8.01 15.26 15.86
C SER A 262 -7.41 16.66 15.92
N ALA A 263 -7.90 17.51 16.83
CA ALA A 263 -7.33 18.85 17.04
C ALA A 263 -5.82 18.80 17.39
N LYS A 264 -5.33 17.69 17.96
CA LYS A 264 -3.90 17.46 18.21
C LYS A 264 -3.13 17.25 16.90
N GLU A 265 -3.62 16.39 16.01
CA GLU A 265 -3.00 16.16 14.69
C GLU A 265 -3.06 17.41 13.83
N GLN A 266 -4.20 18.12 13.81
CA GLN A 266 -4.33 19.40 13.11
C GLN A 266 -3.33 20.44 13.63
N SER A 267 -3.21 20.61 14.95
CA SER A 267 -2.22 21.53 15.55
C SER A 267 -0.76 21.12 15.24
N ILE A 268 -0.47 19.82 15.14
CA ILE A 268 0.83 19.31 14.70
C ILE A 268 1.08 19.67 13.22
N VAL A 269 0.13 19.38 12.33
CA VAL A 269 0.21 19.71 10.89
C VAL A 269 0.37 21.21 10.66
N GLU A 270 -0.34 22.06 11.41
CA GLU A 270 -0.21 23.52 11.33
C GLU A 270 1.17 24.02 11.78
N LYS A 271 1.77 23.42 12.82
CA LYS A 271 3.14 23.74 13.25
C LYS A 271 4.18 23.37 12.20
N PHE A 272 3.97 22.26 11.50
CA PHE A 272 4.89 21.76 10.45
C PHE A 272 4.53 22.21 9.03
N ARG A 273 3.55 23.12 8.86
CA ARG A 273 3.25 23.74 7.57
C ARG A 273 4.39 24.67 7.18
N SER A 274 5.15 24.28 6.16
CA SER A 274 6.45 24.85 5.77
C SER A 274 6.51 26.38 5.80
N ARG A 275 7.14 26.94 6.85
CA ARG A 275 7.41 28.38 6.96
C ARG A 275 8.65 28.78 6.15
N GLY A 276 8.57 28.62 4.83
CA GLY A 276 9.54 29.17 3.87
C GLY A 276 10.29 28.14 3.00
N ARG A 277 10.70 28.59 1.81
CA ARG A 277 11.53 27.92 0.79
C ARG A 277 11.01 26.67 0.06
N ALA A 278 9.74 26.32 0.21
CA ALA A 278 8.98 25.63 -0.83
C ALA A 278 7.51 26.02 -0.72
N GLN A 279 7.09 27.07 -1.42
CA GLN A 279 5.66 27.26 -1.68
C GLN A 279 5.25 26.15 -2.66
N VAL A 280 4.30 25.31 -2.24
CA VAL A 280 3.58 24.44 -3.18
C VAL A 280 2.87 25.36 -4.15
N GLN A 281 3.40 25.47 -5.37
CA GLN A 281 2.77 26.24 -6.43
C GLN A 281 1.70 25.35 -7.07
N GLU A 282 0.44 25.74 -6.91
CA GLU A 282 -0.68 24.99 -7.47
C GLU A 282 -0.68 25.12 -8.99
N PHE A 283 -0.77 23.99 -9.70
CA PHE A 283 -0.94 23.96 -11.15
C PHE A 283 -2.36 24.34 -11.54
N CYS A 284 -2.50 25.04 -12.67
CA CYS A 284 -3.79 25.35 -13.26
C CYS A 284 -4.45 24.06 -13.78
N ASP A 285 -5.74 23.88 -13.46
CA ASP A 285 -6.53 22.71 -13.86
C ASP A 285 -6.69 22.59 -15.38
N HIS A 286 -6.47 23.69 -16.11
CA HIS A 286 -6.46 23.75 -17.57
C HIS A 286 -5.08 23.48 -18.20
N GLY A 287 -4.01 23.33 -17.40
CA GLY A 287 -2.65 23.06 -17.89
C GLY A 287 -2.00 24.25 -18.61
N THR A 288 -2.46 24.61 -19.81
CA THR A 288 -1.90 25.75 -20.56
C THR A 288 -2.66 27.05 -20.30
N LYS A 289 -1.99 28.18 -20.55
CA LYS A 289 -2.57 29.51 -20.34
C LYS A 289 -3.64 29.84 -21.38
N GLU A 290 -3.49 29.34 -22.60
CA GLU A 290 -4.47 29.49 -23.66
C GLU A 290 -5.78 28.78 -23.26
N GLU A 291 -5.68 27.55 -22.76
CA GLU A 291 -6.83 26.77 -22.30
C GLU A 291 -7.47 27.39 -21.04
N CYS A 292 -6.66 27.93 -20.11
CA CYS A 292 -7.17 28.67 -18.94
C CYS A 292 -7.90 29.97 -19.33
N VAL A 293 -7.35 30.77 -20.24
CA VAL A 293 -7.99 32.01 -20.72
C VAL A 293 -9.25 31.72 -21.52
N GLN A 294 -9.27 30.62 -22.27
CA GLN A 294 -10.43 30.21 -23.07
C GLN A 294 -11.58 29.61 -22.23
N SER A 295 -11.29 29.04 -21.05
CA SER A 295 -12.32 28.57 -20.12
C SER A 295 -13.12 29.71 -19.48
N GLY A 296 -12.47 30.85 -19.18
CA GLY A 296 -13.09 32.03 -18.58
C GLY A 296 -13.49 31.89 -17.10
N ASP A 297 -13.03 30.86 -16.39
CA ASP A 297 -13.49 30.52 -15.03
C ASP A 297 -13.07 31.49 -13.91
N THR A 298 -12.20 32.50 -14.18
CA THR A 298 -11.81 33.52 -13.18
C THR A 298 -11.90 34.97 -13.69
N PRO A 299 -12.51 35.92 -12.94
CA PRO A 299 -12.51 37.36 -13.26
C PRO A 299 -11.16 38.08 -13.14
N GLN A 300 -10.12 37.35 -12.72
CA GLN A 300 -8.75 37.81 -12.47
C GLN A 300 -7.80 36.93 -13.30
N PRO A 301 -6.61 37.42 -13.70
CA PRO A 301 -5.60 36.57 -14.31
C PRO A 301 -5.23 35.44 -13.34
N CYS A 302 -5.30 34.20 -13.83
CA CYS A 302 -5.08 33.02 -12.99
C CYS A 302 -3.64 32.99 -12.45
N THR A 303 -3.50 32.92 -11.12
CA THR A 303 -2.23 32.96 -10.38
C THR A 303 -1.58 31.59 -10.20
N LYS A 304 -2.21 30.53 -10.69
CA LYS A 304 -1.67 29.16 -10.71
C LYS A 304 -0.58 29.01 -11.78
N LEU A 305 0.26 27.98 -11.66
CA LEU A 305 1.25 27.64 -12.70
C LEU A 305 0.57 27.19 -13.99
N HIS A 306 1.06 27.67 -15.12
CA HIS A 306 0.64 27.27 -16.45
C HIS A 306 1.83 26.77 -17.26
N PHE A 307 1.55 25.99 -18.30
CA PHE A 307 2.56 25.48 -19.22
C PHE A 307 2.39 26.06 -20.63
N ARG A 308 3.51 26.24 -21.34
CA ARG A 308 3.59 26.66 -22.73
C ARG A 308 4.03 25.48 -23.59
N ARG A 309 3.37 25.24 -24.73
CA ARG A 309 3.72 24.16 -25.67
C ARG A 309 4.96 24.52 -26.50
N ILE A 310 5.93 23.61 -26.55
CA ILE A 310 7.10 23.66 -27.44
C ILE A 310 6.79 22.78 -28.65
N ILE A 311 6.63 23.41 -29.82
CA ILE A 311 6.31 22.75 -31.09
C ILE A 311 7.44 23.03 -32.08
N ASN A 312 8.27 22.01 -32.33
CA ASN A 312 9.39 22.09 -33.28
C ASN A 312 8.95 21.62 -34.69
N LYS A 313 9.78 21.88 -35.71
CA LYS A 313 9.48 21.50 -37.12
C LYS A 313 9.24 19.99 -37.34
N HIS A 314 9.75 19.15 -36.44
CA HIS A 314 9.62 17.70 -36.44
C HIS A 314 8.59 17.18 -35.41
N THR A 315 7.96 18.07 -34.64
CA THR A 315 6.87 17.74 -33.71
C THR A 315 5.58 17.50 -34.49
N ASP A 316 4.87 16.43 -34.15
CA ASP A 316 3.58 16.04 -34.69
C ASP A 316 2.57 16.03 -33.55
N GLU A 317 1.71 17.06 -33.51
CA GLU A 317 0.70 17.23 -32.46
C GLU A 317 -0.29 16.07 -32.38
N SER A 318 -0.48 15.30 -33.46
CA SER A 318 -1.37 14.13 -33.47
C SER A 318 -0.83 12.94 -32.67
N LEU A 319 0.48 12.91 -32.39
CA LEU A 319 1.12 11.91 -31.54
C LEU A 319 0.97 12.21 -30.04
N GLY A 320 0.54 13.43 -29.69
CA GLY A 320 0.32 13.88 -28.32
C GLY A 320 1.61 14.23 -27.56
N ASP A 321 1.47 14.30 -26.24
CA ASP A 321 2.50 14.87 -25.36
C ASP A 321 3.68 13.91 -25.11
N CYS A 322 4.89 14.44 -25.15
CA CYS A 322 6.11 13.70 -24.83
C CYS A 322 6.06 13.27 -23.37
N SER A 323 6.28 11.98 -23.08
CA SER A 323 6.27 11.51 -21.70
C SER A 323 7.44 12.06 -20.86
N PHE A 324 8.47 12.63 -21.49
CA PHE A 324 9.61 13.27 -20.83
C PHE A 324 9.59 14.80 -20.88
N LEU A 325 8.68 15.43 -21.64
CA LEU A 325 8.52 16.89 -21.74
C LEU A 325 9.88 17.63 -21.84
N ASN A 326 10.13 18.66 -21.02
CA ASN A 326 11.39 19.41 -21.01
C ASN A 326 12.64 18.58 -20.66
N THR A 327 12.52 17.39 -20.05
CA THR A 327 13.66 16.50 -19.75
C THR A 327 13.95 15.51 -20.89
N CYS A 328 13.40 15.72 -22.10
CA CYS A 328 13.67 14.86 -23.24
C CYS A 328 15.11 15.01 -23.75
N PHE A 329 15.93 13.98 -23.57
CA PHE A 329 17.31 13.87 -24.10
C PHE A 329 17.43 13.97 -25.64
N HIS A 330 16.30 13.99 -26.36
CA HIS A 330 16.24 14.02 -27.81
C HIS A 330 15.30 15.12 -28.32
N MET A 331 15.23 16.27 -27.63
CA MET A 331 14.37 17.42 -27.99
C MET A 331 14.41 17.76 -29.49
N ASP A 332 15.60 17.70 -30.10
CA ASP A 332 15.88 18.04 -31.51
C ASP A 332 15.39 17.00 -32.53
N THR A 333 14.99 15.80 -32.08
CA THR A 333 14.48 14.72 -32.96
C THR A 333 13.18 14.10 -32.47
N CYS A 334 12.72 14.43 -31.27
CA CYS A 334 11.53 13.86 -30.65
C CYS A 334 10.25 14.46 -31.27
N LYS A 335 9.40 13.59 -31.82
CA LYS A 335 8.18 13.99 -32.55
C LYS A 335 6.99 14.34 -31.66
N TYR A 336 7.06 14.15 -30.35
CA TYR A 336 5.97 14.43 -29.43
C TYR A 336 6.00 15.88 -28.93
N VAL A 337 4.88 16.40 -28.43
CA VAL A 337 4.77 17.79 -27.93
C VAL A 337 5.49 17.92 -26.58
N HIS A 338 6.41 18.88 -26.45
CA HIS A 338 7.06 19.20 -25.17
C HIS A 338 6.43 20.46 -24.56
N TYR A 339 6.70 20.71 -23.29
CA TYR A 339 6.12 21.83 -22.55
C TYR A 339 7.20 22.49 -21.69
N GLU A 340 7.06 23.79 -21.43
CA GLU A 340 7.84 24.56 -20.46
C GLU A 340 6.91 25.32 -19.53
N ILE A 341 7.42 25.83 -18.41
CA ILE A 341 6.61 26.64 -17.48
C ILE A 341 6.42 28.04 -18.09
N ASP A 342 5.17 28.50 -18.17
CA ASP A 342 4.84 29.86 -18.61
C ASP A 342 5.12 30.87 -17.48
N SER A 343 6.40 31.05 -17.17
CA SER A 343 6.85 32.18 -16.36
C SER A 343 6.55 33.47 -17.14
N PRO A 344 6.04 34.54 -16.48
CA PRO A 344 6.01 35.86 -17.10
C PRO A 344 7.44 36.24 -17.50
N PRO A 345 7.64 36.89 -18.65
CA PRO A 345 8.98 37.25 -19.11
C PRO A 345 9.65 38.11 -18.03
N GLU A 346 10.80 37.65 -17.54
CA GLU A 346 11.65 38.44 -16.66
C GLU A 346 11.98 39.75 -17.39
N ALA A 347 11.83 40.87 -16.68
CA ALA A 347 12.27 42.15 -17.23
C ALA A 347 13.79 42.09 -17.39
N GLU A 348 14.29 42.10 -18.63
CA GLU A 348 15.73 42.16 -18.88
C GLU A 348 16.31 43.44 -18.27
N GLY A 349 17.35 43.26 -17.44
CA GLY A 349 18.14 44.35 -16.86
C GLY A 349 17.84 44.66 -15.40
N ASP A 350 18.55 44.01 -14.47
CA ASP A 350 19.77 44.66 -13.95
C ASP A 350 20.66 43.70 -13.14
N THR A 351 21.98 43.87 -13.28
CA THR A 351 22.98 43.16 -12.47
C THR A 351 23.11 43.80 -11.09
N LEU A 352 22.61 43.15 -10.03
CA LEU A 352 22.93 43.52 -8.65
C LEU A 352 23.31 42.29 -7.80
N GLY A 353 24.45 42.40 -7.12
CA GLY A 353 25.05 41.34 -6.31
C GLY A 353 24.43 41.17 -4.91
N PRO A 354 25.05 40.35 -4.04
CA PRO A 354 24.46 39.95 -2.76
C PRO A 354 24.40 41.11 -1.77
N GLN A 355 23.20 41.66 -1.56
CA GLN A 355 22.92 42.60 -0.49
C GLN A 355 22.64 41.84 0.82
N ALA A 356 23.48 42.11 1.83
CA ALA A 356 23.29 41.65 3.19
C ALA A 356 22.35 42.60 3.95
N GLY A 357 21.61 42.07 4.94
CA GLY A 357 20.95 42.88 5.96
C GLY A 357 19.43 43.01 5.83
N ALA A 358 18.71 42.12 6.53
CA ALA A 358 17.31 42.32 6.90
C ALA A 358 17.09 41.86 8.36
N THR A 359 17.61 42.69 9.27
CA THR A 359 17.16 42.95 10.65
C THR A 359 16.47 41.83 11.43
N GLU A 360 17.15 41.33 12.48
CA GLU A 360 16.53 40.58 13.56
C GLU A 360 15.39 41.38 14.22
N LEU A 361 14.18 40.81 14.28
CA LEU A 361 13.14 41.23 15.21
C LEU A 361 13.04 40.18 16.32
N GLY A 362 13.76 40.43 17.41
CA GLY A 362 13.75 39.57 18.59
C GLY A 362 12.39 39.60 19.30
N LEU A 363 11.86 38.41 19.61
CA LEU A 363 10.79 38.22 20.58
C LEU A 363 11.33 37.41 21.76
N HIS A 364 11.41 38.03 22.94
CA HIS A 364 11.91 37.36 24.14
C HIS A 364 10.83 36.49 24.81
N SER A 365 11.17 35.21 24.97
CA SER A 365 10.86 34.34 26.11
C SER A 365 9.39 34.10 26.53
N THR A 366 8.95 32.85 26.37
CA THR A 366 8.37 32.11 27.51
C THR A 366 9.10 30.79 27.67
N VAL A 367 9.23 30.30 28.91
CA VAL A 367 10.08 29.16 29.25
C VAL A 367 9.34 27.83 29.01
N GLY A 368 9.84 27.00 28.09
CA GLY A 368 9.39 25.63 27.85
C GLY A 368 10.21 24.93 26.77
N ASP A 369 10.95 23.88 27.15
CA ASP A 369 11.70 22.91 26.30
C ASP A 369 12.36 23.45 25.01
N SER A 370 13.41 24.25 25.22
CA SER A 370 14.19 24.94 24.19
C SER A 370 15.16 24.04 23.42
N ASN A 371 14.65 23.10 22.61
CA ASN A 371 15.48 22.42 21.59
C ASN A 371 14.75 22.05 20.28
N VAL A 372 13.44 22.30 20.16
CA VAL A 372 12.68 21.99 18.93
C VAL A 372 12.97 22.96 17.78
N ASP A 373 13.35 24.21 18.09
CA ASP A 373 13.52 25.29 17.10
C ASP A 373 14.97 25.50 16.59
N LYS A 374 15.93 24.66 17.00
CA LYS A 374 17.32 24.73 16.53
C LYS A 374 17.61 23.71 15.44
N LEU A 375 17.39 24.12 14.19
CA LEU A 375 17.94 23.41 13.03
C LEU A 375 19.48 23.44 13.09
N PHE A 376 20.11 22.27 13.11
CA PHE A 376 21.54 22.18 12.87
C PHE A 376 21.82 22.43 11.39
N PRO A 377 22.84 23.24 11.02
CA PRO A 377 23.18 23.41 9.62
C PRO A 377 23.62 22.08 9.00
N SER A 378 23.48 21.99 7.68
CA SER A 378 23.80 20.80 6.91
C SER A 378 25.29 20.45 6.98
N GLN A 379 25.60 19.15 7.04
CA GLN A 379 26.97 18.63 7.17
C GLN A 379 27.19 17.49 6.18
N TRP A 380 28.43 17.29 5.74
CA TRP A 380 28.73 16.25 4.76
C TRP A 380 30.18 15.76 4.81
N ILE A 381 30.40 14.54 4.30
CA ILE A 381 31.73 13.95 4.14
C ILE A 381 31.83 13.29 2.76
N CYS A 382 32.75 13.78 1.93
CA CYS A 382 33.15 13.10 0.71
C CYS A 382 33.96 11.84 1.07
N CYS A 383 33.41 10.66 0.80
CA CYS A 383 34.02 9.39 1.19
C CYS A 383 33.55 8.20 0.35
N ASP A 384 34.38 7.17 0.29
CA ASP A 384 33.90 5.82 -0.01
C ASP A 384 33.26 5.22 1.25
N ILE A 385 31.95 4.97 1.18
CA ILE A 385 31.13 4.52 2.31
C ILE A 385 31.56 3.12 2.81
N ARG A 386 32.23 2.31 1.96
CA ARG A 386 32.79 1.00 2.36
C ARG A 386 33.96 1.14 3.34
N TYR A 387 34.64 2.29 3.38
CA TYR A 387 35.90 2.49 4.11
C TYR A 387 35.81 3.53 5.23
N LEU A 388 34.76 4.35 5.27
CA LEU A 388 34.53 5.29 6.37
C LEU A 388 34.20 4.53 7.66
N ASP A 389 34.93 4.86 8.73
CA ASP A 389 34.62 4.42 10.09
C ASP A 389 33.43 5.23 10.63
N VAL A 390 32.22 4.83 10.23
CA VAL A 390 30.96 5.49 10.60
C VAL A 390 30.68 5.55 12.11
N SER A 391 31.44 4.82 12.94
CA SER A 391 31.32 4.89 14.41
C SER A 391 31.57 6.30 14.97
N ILE A 392 32.37 7.12 14.29
CA ILE A 392 32.71 8.49 14.70
C ILE A 392 31.52 9.46 14.62
N LEU A 393 30.47 9.10 13.85
CA LEU A 393 29.33 9.97 13.58
C LEU A 393 28.33 9.98 14.72
N GLY A 394 28.36 8.96 15.59
CA GLY A 394 27.42 8.80 16.70
C GLY A 394 26.11 8.14 16.27
N LYS A 395 25.02 8.51 16.95
CA LYS A 395 23.67 7.94 16.73
C LYS A 395 22.73 8.92 16.06
N PHE A 396 21.89 8.38 15.19
CA PHE A 396 20.85 9.07 14.42
C PHE A 396 19.47 8.50 14.74
N ALA A 397 18.43 9.30 14.55
CA ALA A 397 17.03 8.85 14.70
C ALA A 397 16.43 8.32 13.39
N VAL A 398 17.01 8.74 12.26
CA VAL A 398 16.65 8.29 10.92
C VAL A 398 17.93 8.11 10.09
N VAL A 399 18.03 6.96 9.43
CA VAL A 399 18.98 6.67 8.37
C VAL A 399 18.23 6.64 7.03
N MET A 400 18.79 7.23 5.97
CA MET A 400 18.30 7.07 4.60
C MET A 400 19.42 6.60 3.67
N ALA A 401 19.13 5.77 2.68
CA ALA A 401 20.10 5.33 1.69
C ALA A 401 19.47 5.13 0.29
N ASP A 402 20.14 5.64 -0.74
CA ASP A 402 19.90 5.33 -2.15
C ASP A 402 21.14 4.66 -2.78
N PRO A 403 21.44 3.39 -2.40
CA PRO A 403 22.69 2.76 -2.77
C PRO A 403 22.73 2.33 -4.25
N PRO A 404 23.92 2.33 -4.88
CA PRO A 404 24.09 1.88 -6.26
C PRO A 404 24.11 0.35 -6.32
N TRP A 405 22.94 -0.27 -6.16
CA TRP A 405 22.75 -1.72 -6.20
C TRP A 405 23.29 -2.35 -7.49
N ASP A 406 23.98 -3.48 -7.39
CA ASP A 406 24.16 -4.38 -8.54
C ASP A 406 22.81 -5.06 -8.87
N ILE A 407 22.16 -4.57 -9.91
CA ILE A 407 20.89 -5.12 -10.42
C ILE A 407 21.08 -6.18 -11.52
N HIS A 408 22.32 -6.63 -11.75
CA HIS A 408 22.72 -7.53 -12.85
C HIS A 408 22.38 -6.96 -14.24
N MET A 409 22.61 -5.67 -14.44
CA MET A 409 22.47 -4.97 -15.73
C MET A 409 23.68 -4.06 -15.97
N GLU A 410 24.00 -3.80 -17.24
CA GLU A 410 24.97 -2.75 -17.58
C GLU A 410 24.41 -1.37 -17.19
N LEU A 411 25.13 -0.68 -16.31
CA LEU A 411 24.78 0.64 -15.79
C LEU A 411 25.91 1.65 -16.09
N PRO A 412 25.59 2.93 -16.37
CA PRO A 412 26.58 3.95 -16.68
C PRO A 412 27.30 4.51 -15.42
N TYR A 413 27.27 3.77 -14.30
CA TYR A 413 27.88 4.14 -13.03
C TYR A 413 28.33 2.87 -12.28
N GLY A 414 29.32 3.01 -11.40
CA GLY A 414 29.81 1.91 -10.57
C GLY A 414 28.78 1.49 -9.51
N THR A 415 28.64 0.18 -9.31
CA THR A 415 27.77 -0.44 -8.32
C THR A 415 28.55 -0.96 -7.10
N LEU A 416 27.83 -1.27 -6.03
CA LEU A 416 28.33 -2.11 -4.94
C LEU A 416 27.81 -3.54 -5.14
N THR A 417 28.67 -4.52 -4.91
CA THR A 417 28.28 -5.94 -4.91
C THR A 417 27.35 -6.26 -3.74
N ASP A 418 26.50 -7.28 -3.87
CA ASP A 418 25.59 -7.73 -2.79
C ASP A 418 26.33 -7.92 -1.44
N ASP A 419 27.56 -8.43 -1.48
CA ASP A 419 28.39 -8.67 -0.31
C ASP A 419 28.96 -7.39 0.31
N GLU A 420 29.31 -6.38 -0.48
CA GLU A 420 29.68 -5.07 0.04
C GLU A 420 28.49 -4.37 0.67
N MET A 421 27.30 -4.50 0.07
CA MET A 421 26.06 -4.01 0.66
C MET A 421 25.79 -4.68 2.01
N ARG A 422 25.79 -6.01 2.11
CA ARG A 422 25.63 -6.73 3.39
C ARG A 422 26.64 -6.29 4.46
N LYS A 423 27.89 -6.00 4.07
CA LYS A 423 28.99 -5.59 4.97
C LYS A 423 28.95 -4.12 5.40
N LEU A 424 28.04 -3.29 4.88
CA LEU A 424 27.89 -1.92 5.36
C LEU A 424 27.53 -1.90 6.85
N ASN A 425 28.27 -1.12 7.64
CA ASN A 425 28.10 -1.04 9.09
C ASN A 425 26.92 -0.13 9.48
N ILE A 426 25.74 -0.38 8.92
CA ILE A 426 24.49 0.29 9.29
C ILE A 426 24.08 0.05 10.75
N PRO A 427 24.30 -1.14 11.36
CA PRO A 427 23.87 -1.41 12.73
C PRO A 427 24.42 -0.46 13.79
N ILE A 428 25.61 0.14 13.59
CA ILE A 428 26.21 1.05 14.58
C ILE A 428 25.59 2.45 14.57
N LEU A 429 24.98 2.88 13.47
CA LEU A 429 24.44 4.24 13.27
C LEU A 429 23.20 4.54 14.13
N GLN A 430 22.49 3.51 14.59
CA GLN A 430 21.18 3.67 15.23
C GLN A 430 20.90 2.55 16.22
N ASP A 431 20.39 2.92 17.39
CA ASP A 431 19.92 1.99 18.44
C ASP A 431 18.40 1.85 18.35
N ASP A 432 17.68 2.99 18.37
CA ASP A 432 16.24 3.12 18.15
C ASP A 432 15.96 4.13 17.03
N GLY A 433 15.09 3.81 16.07
CA GLY A 433 14.75 4.74 14.97
C GLY A 433 14.23 4.07 13.70
N PHE A 434 14.29 4.80 12.58
CA PHE A 434 13.85 4.32 11.26
C PHE A 434 14.97 4.27 10.21
N LEU A 435 14.83 3.40 9.21
CA LEU A 435 15.66 3.30 8.01
C LEU A 435 14.78 3.43 6.77
N PHE A 436 15.14 4.33 5.87
CA PHE A 436 14.53 4.52 4.55
C PHE A 436 15.49 4.01 3.48
N LEU A 437 15.16 2.90 2.82
CA LEU A 437 16.05 2.22 1.87
C LEU A 437 15.41 2.15 0.48
N TRP A 438 15.92 2.93 -0.46
CA TRP A 438 15.47 2.89 -1.85
C TRP A 438 15.90 1.59 -2.55
N VAL A 439 14.97 0.99 -3.29
CA VAL A 439 15.12 -0.33 -3.92
C VAL A 439 14.47 -0.37 -5.30
N THR A 440 15.06 -1.18 -6.20
CA THR A 440 14.59 -1.38 -7.58
C THR A 440 15.07 -2.72 -8.14
N GLY A 441 14.34 -3.29 -9.10
CA GLY A 441 14.70 -4.58 -9.71
C GLY A 441 14.89 -5.69 -8.66
N ARG A 442 15.98 -6.48 -8.76
CA ARG A 442 16.34 -7.52 -7.77
C ARG A 442 16.65 -6.97 -6.36
N ALA A 443 16.91 -5.67 -6.23
CA ALA A 443 17.15 -5.06 -4.93
C ALA A 443 15.88 -4.95 -4.06
N MET A 444 14.70 -5.22 -4.62
CA MET A 444 13.48 -5.41 -3.83
C MET A 444 13.63 -6.55 -2.81
N GLU A 445 14.30 -7.64 -3.18
CA GLU A 445 14.52 -8.80 -2.31
C GLU A 445 15.81 -8.63 -1.48
N LEU A 446 16.92 -8.25 -2.12
CA LEU A 446 18.20 -8.00 -1.43
C LEU A 446 18.10 -6.85 -0.42
N GLY A 447 17.32 -5.81 -0.70
CA GLY A 447 17.08 -4.72 0.26
C GLY A 447 16.33 -5.19 1.50
N ARG A 448 15.40 -6.14 1.36
CA ARG A 448 14.72 -6.78 2.51
C ARG A 448 15.67 -7.69 3.29
N GLU A 449 16.56 -8.41 2.60
CA GLU A 449 17.64 -9.18 3.22
C GLU A 449 18.58 -8.29 4.05
N CYS A 450 19.11 -7.21 3.46
CA CYS A 450 19.98 -6.25 4.12
C CYS A 450 19.30 -5.56 5.32
N LEU A 451 18.03 -5.14 5.18
CA LEU A 451 17.25 -4.51 6.24
C LEU A 451 17.14 -5.44 7.46
N ASN A 452 16.81 -6.72 7.25
CA ASN A 452 16.78 -7.73 8.31
C ASN A 452 18.19 -7.97 8.91
N LEU A 453 19.22 -8.10 8.08
CA LEU A 453 20.61 -8.33 8.49
C LEU A 453 21.15 -7.17 9.35
N TRP A 454 20.74 -5.94 9.06
CA TRP A 454 21.12 -4.76 9.83
C TRP A 454 20.30 -4.57 11.14
N GLY A 455 19.38 -5.49 11.42
CA GLY A 455 18.58 -5.53 12.64
C GLY A 455 17.34 -4.63 12.61
N TYR A 456 16.75 -4.42 11.43
CA TYR A 456 15.48 -3.70 11.26
C TYR A 456 14.35 -4.68 10.93
N GLU A 457 13.12 -4.31 11.27
CA GLU A 457 11.88 -4.94 10.79
C GLU A 457 11.20 -4.01 9.77
N ARG A 458 10.82 -4.52 8.60
CA ARG A 458 10.12 -3.70 7.58
C ARG A 458 8.66 -3.50 7.97
N VAL A 459 8.32 -2.27 8.35
CA VAL A 459 6.96 -1.88 8.79
C VAL A 459 6.13 -1.20 7.71
N ASP A 460 6.76 -0.47 6.80
CA ASP A 460 6.10 0.27 5.71
C ASP A 460 6.87 0.13 4.38
N GLU A 461 6.26 0.56 3.28
CA GLU A 461 6.88 0.61 1.95
C GLU A 461 6.33 1.78 1.14
N ILE A 462 7.10 2.87 1.05
CA ILE A 462 6.72 4.07 0.29
C ILE A 462 6.91 3.81 -1.20
N ILE A 463 5.95 4.25 -2.02
CA ILE A 463 6.09 4.31 -3.48
C ILE A 463 6.17 5.77 -3.97
N TRP A 464 7.16 6.05 -4.81
CA TRP A 464 7.21 7.29 -5.57
C TRP A 464 6.63 7.05 -6.96
N VAL A 465 5.44 7.58 -7.22
CA VAL A 465 4.81 7.62 -8.54
C VAL A 465 5.45 8.74 -9.36
N LYS A 466 6.05 8.36 -10.48
CA LYS A 466 6.78 9.25 -11.39
C LYS A 466 5.83 9.95 -12.35
N THR A 467 5.63 11.24 -12.17
CA THR A 467 4.88 12.08 -13.12
C THR A 467 5.81 12.84 -14.05
N ASN A 468 5.25 13.28 -15.17
CA ASN A 468 5.77 14.42 -15.93
C ASN A 468 5.14 15.73 -15.41
N GLN A 469 5.56 16.88 -15.93
CA GLN A 469 5.06 18.22 -15.60
C GLN A 469 3.55 18.43 -15.84
N LEU A 470 2.87 17.53 -16.57
CA LEU A 470 1.41 17.57 -16.75
C LEU A 470 0.68 16.68 -15.72
N GLN A 471 1.38 16.26 -14.66
CA GLN A 471 0.90 15.42 -13.56
C GLN A 471 0.41 14.03 -14.06
N ARG A 472 0.89 13.60 -15.23
CA ARG A 472 0.57 12.31 -15.84
C ARG A 472 1.72 11.32 -15.62
N ILE A 473 1.35 10.07 -15.36
CA ILE A 473 2.32 8.96 -15.24
C ILE A 473 3.05 8.75 -16.57
N ILE A 474 4.38 8.65 -16.52
CA ILE A 474 5.23 8.31 -17.66
C ILE A 474 4.95 6.86 -18.09
N ARG A 475 4.17 6.68 -19.17
CA ARG A 475 3.70 5.36 -19.64
C ARG A 475 4.43 4.82 -20.88
N THR A 476 5.13 5.67 -21.63
CA THR A 476 5.85 5.28 -22.86
C THR A 476 7.33 4.98 -22.59
N GLY A 477 8.03 4.43 -23.58
CA GLY A 477 9.38 3.88 -23.43
C GLY A 477 9.37 2.39 -23.04
N ARG A 478 10.57 1.81 -22.88
CA ARG A 478 10.77 0.48 -22.27
C ARG A 478 11.48 0.67 -20.93
N THR A 479 10.70 0.88 -19.86
CA THR A 479 11.23 1.23 -18.53
C THR A 479 11.31 0.05 -17.56
N GLY A 480 10.92 -1.15 -18.00
CA GLY A 480 11.06 -2.41 -17.27
C GLY A 480 11.08 -3.61 -18.23
N HIS A 481 11.39 -4.80 -17.72
CA HIS A 481 11.59 -6.00 -18.54
C HIS A 481 10.28 -6.59 -19.11
N TRP A 482 9.18 -6.49 -18.35
CA TRP A 482 7.88 -7.10 -18.68
C TRP A 482 6.73 -6.09 -18.69
N LEU A 483 6.76 -5.15 -17.74
CA LEU A 483 5.82 -4.03 -17.63
C LEU A 483 6.63 -2.73 -17.49
N ASN A 484 6.09 -1.62 -17.98
CA ASN A 484 6.73 -0.32 -17.79
C ASN A 484 6.65 0.10 -16.31
N HIS A 485 7.79 0.53 -15.77
CA HIS A 485 7.92 0.98 -14.38
C HIS A 485 7.55 2.46 -14.27
N GLY A 486 6.36 2.75 -13.72
CA GLY A 486 5.90 4.12 -13.40
C GLY A 486 6.20 4.58 -11.97
N LYS A 487 6.98 3.81 -11.19
CA LYS A 487 7.32 4.12 -9.80
C LYS A 487 8.67 3.56 -9.36
N GLU A 488 9.23 4.16 -8.30
CA GLU A 488 10.31 3.57 -7.46
C GLU A 488 9.78 3.25 -6.06
N HIS A 489 10.48 2.39 -5.32
CA HIS A 489 10.10 1.91 -3.98
C HIS A 489 11.15 2.32 -2.94
N CYS A 490 10.68 2.62 -1.72
CA CYS A 490 11.52 2.87 -0.56
C CYS A 490 10.99 2.04 0.63
N LEU A 491 11.78 1.06 1.07
CA LEU A 491 11.45 0.23 2.24
C LEU A 491 11.61 1.07 3.51
N VAL A 492 10.64 0.99 4.42
CA VAL A 492 10.72 1.65 5.73
C VAL A 492 10.90 0.59 6.81
N GLY A 493 12.10 0.55 7.38
CA GLY A 493 12.47 -0.33 8.49
C GLY A 493 12.40 0.40 9.82
N VAL A 494 11.93 -0.27 10.88
CA VAL A 494 12.06 0.17 12.28
C VAL A 494 13.13 -0.64 12.98
N LYS A 495 13.88 -0.02 13.90
CA LYS A 495 14.80 -0.71 14.80
C LYS A 495 14.59 -0.19 16.22
N GLY A 496 14.66 -1.10 17.20
CA GLY A 496 14.42 -0.78 18.61
C GLY A 496 12.96 -0.40 18.88
N ASN A 497 12.73 0.47 19.86
CA ASN A 497 11.41 0.98 20.24
C ASN A 497 11.36 2.54 20.20
N PRO A 498 11.41 3.14 19.00
CA PRO A 498 11.53 4.59 18.84
C PRO A 498 10.36 5.38 19.46
N GLN A 499 10.71 6.34 20.33
CA GLN A 499 9.79 7.23 21.04
C GLN A 499 9.82 8.65 20.46
N GLY A 500 8.70 9.39 20.55
CA GLY A 500 8.63 10.79 20.13
C GLY A 500 8.41 11.04 18.63
N PHE A 501 8.09 10.00 17.86
CA PHE A 501 7.85 10.09 16.42
C PHE A 501 6.35 10.29 16.08
N ASN A 502 6.05 11.13 15.10
CA ASN A 502 4.69 11.43 14.66
C ASN A 502 4.26 10.46 13.55
N ARG A 503 3.71 9.30 13.93
CA ARG A 503 3.19 8.30 12.96
C ARG A 503 1.87 8.77 12.34
N GLY A 504 1.65 8.45 11.06
CA GLY A 504 0.36 8.65 10.37
C GLY A 504 0.07 10.08 9.88
N LEU A 505 1.03 11.00 9.90
CA LEU A 505 0.84 12.36 9.35
C LEU A 505 0.87 12.41 7.81
N ASP A 506 1.68 11.55 7.20
CA ASP A 506 1.90 11.45 5.76
C ASP A 506 1.48 10.06 5.26
N CYS A 507 1.09 9.96 3.99
CA CYS A 507 0.78 8.70 3.33
C CYS A 507 2.04 8.03 2.74
N ASP A 508 1.89 6.77 2.34
CA ASP A 508 2.90 5.91 1.71
C ASP A 508 3.09 6.17 0.20
N VAL A 509 2.44 7.20 -0.37
CA VAL A 509 2.49 7.51 -1.81
C VAL A 509 2.99 8.93 -2.05
N ILE A 510 4.21 9.04 -2.60
CA ILE A 510 4.74 10.30 -3.13
C ILE A 510 4.35 10.41 -4.61
N VAL A 511 3.75 11.52 -5.01
CA VAL A 511 3.52 11.87 -6.42
C VAL A 511 4.36 13.09 -6.74
N ALA A 512 5.41 12.91 -7.54
CA ALA A 512 6.35 13.98 -7.86
C ALA A 512 6.98 13.80 -9.24
N GLU A 513 7.37 14.91 -9.86
CA GLU A 513 8.03 14.92 -11.16
C GLU A 513 9.42 14.27 -11.13
N VAL A 514 9.79 13.61 -12.22
CA VAL A 514 11.18 13.15 -12.42
C VAL A 514 12.06 14.35 -12.75
N ARG A 515 13.13 14.53 -11.97
CA ARG A 515 14.10 15.63 -12.12
C ARG A 515 15.36 15.13 -12.86
N SER A 516 16.55 15.37 -12.29
CA SER A 516 17.80 14.83 -12.84
C SER A 516 17.93 13.31 -12.63
N THR A 517 18.80 12.65 -13.39
CA THR A 517 18.96 11.18 -13.35
C THR A 517 19.36 10.70 -11.94
N SER A 518 18.54 9.80 -11.40
CA SER A 518 18.65 9.26 -10.03
C SER A 518 18.46 10.29 -8.91
N HIS A 519 17.83 11.45 -9.16
CA HIS A 519 17.39 12.36 -8.10
C HIS A 519 16.03 11.90 -7.57
N LYS A 520 16.01 11.42 -6.32
CA LYS A 520 14.81 11.05 -5.57
C LYS A 520 13.98 12.30 -5.19
N PRO A 521 12.66 12.19 -4.95
CA PRO A 521 11.80 13.33 -4.62
C PRO A 521 12.19 13.96 -3.27
N ASP A 522 12.46 15.27 -3.24
CA ASP A 522 12.81 15.99 -2.01
C ASP A 522 11.67 15.98 -0.97
N GLU A 523 10.44 15.68 -1.41
CA GLU A 523 9.25 15.47 -0.59
C GLU A 523 9.51 14.48 0.57
N ILE A 524 10.42 13.50 0.37
CA ILE A 524 10.82 12.53 1.41
C ILE A 524 11.47 13.21 2.62
N TYR A 525 12.25 14.29 2.44
CA TYR A 525 12.86 15.03 3.56
C TYR A 525 11.78 15.70 4.42
N GLY A 526 10.74 16.24 3.77
CA GLY A 526 9.60 16.85 4.45
C GLY A 526 8.78 15.83 5.26
N MET A 527 8.54 14.64 4.70
CA MET A 527 7.88 13.53 5.42
C MET A 527 8.71 13.07 6.61
N ILE A 528 10.02 12.89 6.43
CA ILE A 528 10.94 12.45 7.49
C ILE A 528 11.07 13.51 8.60
N GLU A 529 11.07 14.81 8.27
CA GLU A 529 11.12 15.87 9.28
C GLU A 529 9.79 15.97 10.05
N ARG A 530 8.63 15.75 9.42
CA ARG A 530 7.34 15.64 10.12
C ARG A 530 7.27 14.43 11.04
N LEU A 531 7.77 13.28 10.58
CA LEU A 531 7.87 12.04 11.34
C LEU A 531 8.81 12.19 12.56
N SER A 532 9.96 12.87 12.38
CA SER A 532 11.04 12.97 13.36
C SER A 532 11.63 14.39 13.42
N PRO A 533 10.90 15.38 13.98
CA PRO A 533 11.30 16.79 13.93
C PRO A 533 12.50 17.11 14.83
N GLY A 534 13.44 17.92 14.33
CA GLY A 534 14.61 18.42 15.07
C GLY A 534 15.68 17.37 15.39
N THR A 535 15.45 16.08 15.11
CA THR A 535 16.41 15.02 15.37
C THR A 535 17.55 15.01 14.36
N ARG A 536 18.75 14.55 14.75
CA ARG A 536 19.85 14.27 13.81
C ARG A 536 19.52 13.09 12.89
N LYS A 537 19.85 13.22 11.61
CA LYS A 537 19.58 12.27 10.54
C LYS A 537 20.84 12.03 9.70
N ILE A 538 20.93 10.91 9.00
CA ILE A 538 22.09 10.58 8.14
C ILE A 538 21.62 10.02 6.80
N GLU A 539 22.20 10.52 5.71
CA GLU A 539 21.93 10.04 4.35
C GLU A 539 23.20 9.39 3.78
N LEU A 540 23.03 8.20 3.21
CA LEU A 540 24.08 7.41 2.57
C LEU A 540 23.89 7.41 1.05
N PHE A 541 25.01 7.54 0.34
CA PHE A 541 25.11 7.64 -1.12
C PHE A 541 24.53 8.95 -1.70
N GLY A 542 24.37 9.97 -0.84
CA GLY A 542 23.86 11.29 -1.22
C GLY A 542 24.85 12.13 -2.04
N ARG A 543 24.30 13.09 -2.79
CA ARG A 543 24.99 14.04 -3.67
C ARG A 543 24.84 15.48 -3.12
N PRO A 544 25.49 16.50 -3.71
CA PRO A 544 25.42 17.88 -3.21
C PRO A 544 24.00 18.47 -3.08
N HIS A 545 23.03 18.03 -3.90
CA HIS A 545 21.63 18.47 -3.80
C HIS A 545 20.85 17.85 -2.63
N ASN A 546 21.38 16.78 -2.02
CA ASN A 546 20.78 16.08 -0.88
C ASN A 546 21.19 16.67 0.48
N VAL A 547 22.06 17.69 0.47
CA VAL A 547 22.63 18.30 1.68
C VAL A 547 21.57 19.20 2.34
N GLN A 548 21.07 18.77 3.50
CA GLN A 548 19.91 19.39 4.19
C GLN A 548 20.20 19.69 5.67
N PRO A 549 19.54 20.68 6.30
CA PRO A 549 19.62 20.92 7.75
C PRO A 549 19.22 19.69 8.56
N ASN A 550 19.84 19.47 9.74
CA ASN A 550 19.74 18.27 10.58
C ASN A 550 20.32 16.97 9.97
N TRP A 551 20.76 16.96 8.71
CA TRP A 551 21.36 15.80 8.05
C TRP A 551 22.89 15.85 8.01
N ILE A 552 23.52 14.68 8.18
CA ILE A 552 24.87 14.40 7.72
C ILE A 552 24.77 13.59 6.42
N THR A 553 25.28 14.11 5.30
CA THR A 553 25.25 13.44 4.00
C THR A 553 26.60 12.78 3.70
N LEU A 554 26.60 11.49 3.37
CA LEU A 554 27.79 10.71 2.98
C LEU A 554 27.70 10.24 1.53
N GLY A 555 28.79 10.39 0.78
CA GLY A 555 28.84 10.02 -0.64
C GLY A 555 30.15 10.45 -1.29
N ASN A 556 30.51 9.85 -2.43
CA ASN A 556 31.77 10.11 -3.13
C ASN A 556 31.72 11.27 -4.14
N GLN A 557 30.55 11.92 -4.30
CA GLN A 557 30.32 13.06 -5.19
C GLN A 557 30.14 14.39 -4.44
N LEU A 558 30.42 14.41 -3.14
CA LEU A 558 30.34 15.59 -2.27
C LEU A 558 31.64 16.40 -2.35
N ASP A 559 31.57 17.71 -2.07
CA ASP A 559 32.74 18.58 -2.09
C ASP A 559 33.45 18.58 -0.72
N GLY A 560 34.53 17.80 -0.61
CA GLY A 560 35.37 17.76 0.59
C GLY A 560 34.62 17.29 1.84
N ILE A 561 34.97 17.88 2.99
CA ILE A 561 34.43 17.50 4.31
C ILE A 561 33.98 18.76 5.05
N HIS A 562 32.72 18.79 5.46
CA HIS A 562 32.12 19.91 6.19
C HIS A 562 31.37 19.39 7.43
N LEU A 563 32.00 19.55 8.60
CA LEU A 563 31.49 19.07 9.89
C LEU A 563 31.44 20.22 10.89
N LEU A 564 30.32 20.30 11.62
CA LEU A 564 29.97 21.40 12.52
C LEU A 564 29.60 20.93 13.92
N ASP A 565 29.06 19.71 14.09
CA ASP A 565 28.85 19.08 15.39
C ASP A 565 30.22 18.91 16.09
N PRO A 566 30.48 19.60 17.22
CA PRO A 566 31.80 19.61 17.85
C PRO A 566 32.27 18.21 18.29
N GLU A 567 31.35 17.32 18.65
CA GLU A 567 31.71 15.97 19.04
C GLU A 567 32.11 15.13 17.82
N VAL A 568 31.38 15.26 16.71
CA VAL A 568 31.71 14.57 15.45
C VAL A 568 33.05 15.08 14.93
N VAL A 569 33.31 16.39 14.98
CA VAL A 569 34.62 16.99 14.63
C VAL A 569 35.74 16.43 15.51
N ALA A 570 35.53 16.31 16.83
CA ALA A 570 36.52 15.77 17.75
C ALA A 570 36.81 14.27 17.48
N ARG A 571 35.76 13.46 17.28
CA ARG A 571 35.89 12.03 16.94
C ARG A 571 36.55 11.84 15.57
N PHE A 572 36.20 12.67 14.58
CA PHE A 572 36.81 12.67 13.24
C PHE A 572 38.31 12.97 13.31
N LYS A 573 38.72 14.09 13.94
CA LYS A 573 40.14 14.46 14.08
C LYS A 573 40.96 13.40 14.83
N LYS A 574 40.37 12.73 15.83
CA LYS A 574 41.02 11.62 16.54
C LYS A 574 41.22 10.38 15.65
N ARG A 575 40.28 10.11 14.73
CA ARG A 575 40.25 8.90 13.90
C ARG A 575 40.99 9.04 12.56
N TYR A 576 41.02 10.26 12.02
CA TYR A 576 41.64 10.66 10.76
C TYR A 576 42.46 11.95 11.00
N PRO A 577 43.60 11.88 11.69
CA PRO A 577 44.41 13.06 12.04
C PRO A 577 44.87 13.84 10.81
N ASP A 578 45.18 13.13 9.72
CA ASP A 578 45.61 13.70 8.43
C ASP A 578 44.43 14.05 7.50
N GLY A 579 43.18 13.87 7.94
CA GLY A 579 41.97 14.07 7.15
C GLY A 579 41.70 13.03 6.04
N VAL A 580 42.61 12.09 5.81
CA VAL A 580 42.51 11.09 4.73
C VAL A 580 41.72 9.85 5.15
N ILE A 581 40.55 9.64 4.54
CA ILE A 581 39.74 8.43 4.69
C ILE A 581 40.23 7.38 3.68
N SER A 582 41.11 6.48 4.13
CA SER A 582 41.69 5.41 3.30
C SER A 582 41.11 4.03 3.64
N LYS A 583 41.23 3.07 2.70
CA LYS A 583 40.84 1.67 2.92
C LYS A 583 41.53 1.12 4.18
N PRO A 584 40.80 0.51 5.13
CA PRO A 584 41.41 -0.08 6.32
C PRO A 584 42.46 -1.13 5.95
N LYS A 585 43.60 -1.16 6.66
CA LYS A 585 44.73 -2.07 6.38
C LYS A 585 44.40 -3.58 6.47
N ASN A 586 43.21 -3.92 6.97
CA ASN A 586 42.76 -5.29 7.24
C ASN A 586 41.56 -5.70 6.35
N MET A 587 41.27 -4.93 5.29
CA MET A 587 40.25 -5.23 4.26
C MET A 587 40.90 -5.34 2.88
#